data_AF-A0A915ZEX9-F1
#
_entry.id   AF-A0A915ZEX9-F1
#
_cell.length_a   1.000
_cell.length_b   1.000
_cell.length_c   1.000
_cell.angle_alpha   90.00
_cell.angle_beta   90.00
_cell.angle_gamma   90.00
#
_symmetry.space_group_name_H-M   'P 1'
#
loop_
_entity.id
_entity.type
_entity.pdbx_description
1 polymer ?
#
loop_
_entity_poly.entity_id
_entity_poly.type
_entity_poly.pdbx_seq_one_letter_code
_entity_poly.pdbx_strand_id
1 'polypeptide(L)'
;MKVLGANYFPNYDCDKMDLVLVHVLMLDQINFMPNLIKLKHQEQCKFLVYGWDFKQQEPIKFEEYFVSGGILSVTTRVLLEEKNGLQRIFEVIEYQKENGVEWKILMDPEIKYCNYNLSALIDYDLKSNNSFDESGINFHYFDLFLWRKLKKQNDNNISRIYYALLFSYSFEVEANIIKSPRHCILIAHNKEMPFCPKIPGVEVITLENFEETFGFDDTMEWE
;
A
#
# COMPACT_ATOMS: atom_id res chain seq x y z
N MET A 1 13.19 3.74 19.93
CA MET A 1 12.96 4.75 18.87
C MET A 1 12.83 6.13 19.49
N LYS A 2 13.96 6.82 19.74
CA LYS A 2 14.02 8.23 20.20
C LYS A 2 14.42 9.19 19.07
N VAL A 3 14.41 8.71 17.82
CA VAL A 3 15.16 9.29 16.69
C VAL A 3 14.28 10.06 15.69
N LEU A 4 12.95 10.04 15.86
CA LEU A 4 12.03 10.86 15.08
C LEU A 4 11.24 11.70 16.08
N GLY A 5 11.33 13.04 15.97
CA GLY A 5 11.07 14.04 17.01
C GLY A 5 9.68 14.11 17.65
N ALA A 6 8.85 13.09 17.51
CA ALA A 6 7.55 12.98 18.17
C ALA A 6 7.63 12.15 19.46
N ASN A 7 6.98 12.63 20.52
CA ASN A 7 6.72 11.82 21.71
C ASN A 7 5.45 11.00 21.47
N TYR A 8 5.61 9.69 21.28
CA TYR A 8 4.47 8.79 21.14
C TYR A 8 4.08 8.23 22.50
N PHE A 9 2.78 8.19 22.80
CA PHE A 9 2.27 7.36 23.89
C PHE A 9 2.40 5.89 23.45
N PRO A 10 3.20 5.05 24.11
CA PRO A 10 3.45 3.69 23.63
C PRO A 10 2.31 2.72 23.95
N ASN A 11 1.48 3.03 24.94
CA ASN A 11 0.51 2.11 25.54
C ASN A 11 -0.92 2.64 25.46
N TYR A 12 -1.37 3.07 24.28
CA TYR A 12 -2.78 3.38 24.07
C TYR A 12 -3.53 2.15 23.54
N ASP A 13 -4.75 1.96 24.02
CA ASP A 13 -5.66 0.90 23.58
C ASP A 13 -6.16 1.24 22.17
N CYS A 14 -5.57 0.62 21.15
CA CYS A 14 -5.97 0.83 19.75
C CYS A 14 -7.40 0.37 19.51
N ASP A 15 -7.90 -0.65 20.23
CA ASP A 15 -9.17 -1.32 19.90
C ASP A 15 -10.39 -0.45 20.22
N LYS A 16 -10.19 0.68 20.91
CA LYS A 16 -11.23 1.65 21.28
C LYS A 16 -11.00 3.03 20.67
N MET A 17 -10.10 3.15 19.69
CA MET A 17 -9.81 4.42 19.05
C MET A 17 -10.71 4.65 17.84
N ASP A 18 -11.55 5.68 17.92
CA ASP A 18 -12.38 6.11 16.80
C ASP A 18 -11.79 7.33 16.08
N LEU A 19 -10.84 8.02 16.71
CA LEU A 19 -10.34 9.30 16.21
C LEU A 19 -8.86 9.53 16.52
N VAL A 20 -8.09 9.88 15.49
CA VAL A 20 -6.71 10.32 15.57
C VAL A 20 -6.62 11.74 15.01
N LEU A 21 -6.21 12.69 15.86
CA LEU A 21 -6.00 14.08 15.44
C LEU A 21 -4.53 14.32 15.12
N VAL A 22 -4.27 14.83 13.92
CA VAL A 22 -2.92 15.04 13.40
C VAL A 22 -2.72 16.51 13.09
N HIS A 23 -1.75 17.15 13.73
CA HIS A 23 -1.39 18.50 13.35
C HIS A 23 -0.66 18.49 12.00
N VAL A 24 -0.93 19.43 11.10
CA VAL A 24 -0.36 19.48 9.73
C VAL A 24 1.18 19.39 9.71
N LEU A 25 1.85 19.96 10.71
CA LEU A 25 3.32 19.89 10.85
C LEU A 25 3.88 18.49 11.16
N MET A 26 3.00 17.53 11.48
CA MET A 26 3.37 16.15 11.82
C MET A 26 3.04 15.16 10.69
N LEU A 27 2.50 15.62 9.55
CA LEU A 27 2.13 14.75 8.43
C LEU A 27 3.31 13.92 7.93
N ASP A 28 4.48 14.54 7.76
CA ASP A 28 5.70 13.84 7.31
C ASP A 28 6.14 12.71 8.26
N GLN A 29 5.72 12.79 9.53
CA GLN A 29 6.07 11.82 10.57
C GLN A 29 4.97 10.80 10.86
N ILE A 30 3.76 10.99 10.31
CA ILE A 30 2.61 10.14 10.63
C ILE A 30 2.84 8.69 10.26
N ASN A 31 3.56 8.44 9.15
CA ASN A 31 3.90 7.08 8.67
C ASN A 31 4.78 6.31 9.66
N PHE A 32 5.40 7.00 10.63
CA PHE A 32 6.22 6.41 11.68
C PHE A 32 5.50 6.27 13.03
N MET A 33 4.21 6.60 13.08
CA MET A 33 3.41 6.44 14.27
C MET A 33 3.32 4.94 14.64
N PRO A 34 3.61 4.57 15.90
CA PRO A 34 3.39 3.21 16.39
C PRO A 34 1.95 2.76 16.13
N ASN A 35 1.74 1.48 15.87
CA ASN A 35 0.41 0.90 15.62
C ASN A 35 -0.42 1.57 14.51
N LEU A 36 0.16 2.42 13.66
CA LEU A 36 -0.55 3.09 12.57
C LEU A 36 -1.30 2.09 11.68
N ILE A 37 -0.64 1.00 11.30
CA ILE A 37 -1.24 -0.04 10.47
C ILE A 37 -2.48 -0.63 11.15
N LYS A 38 -2.38 -0.97 12.45
CA LYS A 38 -3.52 -1.48 13.22
C LYS A 38 -4.69 -0.49 13.24
N LEU A 39 -4.42 0.80 13.43
CA LEU A 39 -5.45 1.85 13.40
C LEU A 39 -6.05 2.05 12.01
N LYS A 40 -5.25 1.91 10.94
CA LYS A 40 -5.75 1.97 9.56
C LYS A 40 -6.68 0.81 9.23
N HIS A 41 -6.46 -0.39 9.78
CA HIS A 41 -7.38 -1.52 9.62
C HIS A 41 -8.72 -1.34 10.35
N GLN A 42 -8.83 -0.40 11.27
CA GLN A 42 -10.09 -0.09 11.95
C GLN A 42 -10.89 0.91 11.11
N GLU A 43 -11.90 0.46 10.38
CA GLU A 43 -12.74 1.32 9.53
C GLU A 43 -13.38 2.49 10.30
N GLN A 44 -13.73 2.27 11.57
CA GLN A 44 -14.29 3.32 12.43
C GLN A 44 -13.26 4.39 12.83
N CYS A 45 -11.97 4.08 12.78
CA CYS A 45 -10.91 5.00 13.18
C CYS A 45 -10.65 6.03 12.06
N LYS A 46 -11.03 7.28 12.34
CA LYS A 46 -10.80 8.42 11.44
C LYS A 46 -9.53 9.17 11.79
N PHE A 47 -8.77 9.57 10.77
CA PHE A 47 -7.63 10.45 10.94
C PHE A 47 -8.05 11.84 10.47
N LEU A 48 -8.04 12.83 11.35
CA LEU A 48 -8.36 14.22 11.00
C LEU A 48 -7.12 15.09 11.12
N VAL A 49 -6.84 15.83 10.06
CA VAL A 49 -5.72 16.76 9.98
C VAL A 49 -6.19 18.17 10.29
N TYR A 50 -5.44 18.88 11.13
CA TYR A 50 -5.75 20.26 11.49
C TYR A 50 -4.49 21.12 11.59
N GLY A 51 -4.67 22.44 11.46
CA GLY A 51 -3.61 23.41 11.63
C GLY A 51 -3.28 24.14 10.33
N TRP A 52 -2.22 24.94 10.37
CA TRP A 52 -1.81 25.76 9.23
C TRP A 52 -0.33 25.53 8.93
N ASP A 53 -0.04 25.14 7.69
CA ASP A 53 1.31 25.16 7.13
C ASP A 53 1.42 26.39 6.22
N PHE A 54 2.53 27.13 6.33
CA PHE A 54 2.80 28.32 5.52
C PHE A 54 2.81 28.04 4.01
N LYS A 55 2.92 26.77 3.60
CA LYS A 55 2.76 26.34 2.20
C LYS A 55 1.32 26.47 1.69
N GLN A 56 0.32 26.46 2.57
CA GLN A 56 -1.09 26.52 2.22
C GLN A 56 -1.67 27.92 2.45
N GLN A 57 -2.53 28.33 1.52
CA GLN A 57 -3.14 29.66 1.54
C GLN A 57 -4.17 29.81 2.67
N GLU A 58 -4.81 28.71 3.07
CA GLU A 58 -5.77 28.64 4.17
C GLU A 58 -5.40 27.57 5.20
N PRO A 59 -5.78 27.73 6.48
CA PRO A 59 -5.65 26.69 7.48
C PRO A 59 -6.54 25.47 7.18
N ILE A 60 -6.00 24.26 7.39
CA ILE A 60 -6.74 23.00 7.32
C ILE A 60 -7.63 22.88 8.56
N LYS A 61 -8.93 22.66 8.33
CA LYS A 61 -9.95 22.55 9.38
C LYS A 61 -10.50 21.14 9.45
N PHE A 62 -9.79 20.25 10.16
CA PHE A 62 -10.22 18.88 10.44
C PHE A 62 -10.62 18.13 9.18
N GLU A 63 -9.73 18.12 8.19
CA GLU A 63 -9.94 17.34 6.97
C GLU A 63 -9.60 15.87 7.21
N GLU A 64 -10.38 14.99 6.63
CA GLU A 64 -10.15 13.55 6.75
C GLU A 64 -8.93 13.13 5.93
N TYR A 65 -8.14 12.25 6.53
CA TYR A 65 -6.88 11.74 6.02
C TYR A 65 -6.91 10.23 6.07
N PHE A 66 -6.18 9.56 5.17
CA PHE A 66 -6.24 8.10 5.01
C PHE A 66 -7.70 7.61 4.84
N VAL A 67 -8.38 8.18 3.83
CA VAL A 67 -9.84 8.06 3.66
C VAL A 67 -10.24 6.64 3.33
N SER A 68 -9.77 6.11 2.21
CA SER A 68 -10.08 4.75 1.75
C SER A 68 -9.01 4.24 0.80
N GLY A 69 -9.09 2.95 0.50
CA GLY A 69 -8.28 2.30 -0.53
C GLY A 69 -6.80 2.33 -0.24
N GLY A 70 -5.98 2.20 -1.28
CA GLY A 70 -4.56 2.10 -1.05
C GLY A 70 -3.70 2.10 -2.29
N ILE A 71 -2.40 2.19 -2.04
CA ILE A 71 -1.38 1.93 -3.05
C ILE A 71 -0.71 0.63 -2.67
N LEU A 72 -0.59 -0.27 -3.64
CA LEU A 72 0.09 -1.54 -3.44
C LEU A 72 1.20 -1.77 -4.46
N SER A 73 2.15 -2.61 -4.08
CA SER A 73 3.15 -3.17 -4.97
C SER A 73 3.36 -4.64 -4.64
N VAL A 74 3.91 -5.38 -5.60
CA VAL A 74 4.10 -6.82 -5.50
C VAL A 74 5.53 -7.18 -5.89
N THR A 75 6.12 -8.09 -5.13
CA THR A 75 7.43 -8.66 -5.45
C THR A 75 7.36 -9.56 -6.68
N THR A 76 8.41 -9.59 -7.49
CA THR A 76 8.47 -10.47 -8.67
C THR A 76 8.30 -11.94 -8.30
N ARG A 77 8.73 -12.34 -7.10
CA ARG A 77 8.61 -13.73 -6.63
C ARG A 77 7.16 -14.15 -6.43
N VAL A 78 6.30 -13.27 -5.92
CA VAL A 78 4.85 -13.54 -5.83
C VAL A 78 4.29 -13.83 -7.22
N LEU A 79 4.63 -13.01 -8.22
CA LEU A 79 4.17 -13.19 -9.60
C LEU A 79 4.70 -14.46 -10.28
N LEU A 80 5.76 -15.08 -9.75
CA LEU A 80 6.43 -16.23 -10.34
C LEU A 80 6.15 -17.55 -9.62
N GLU A 81 6.01 -17.51 -8.30
CA GLU A 81 5.91 -18.70 -7.45
C GLU A 81 4.51 -18.89 -6.86
N GLU A 82 3.70 -17.84 -6.71
CA GLU A 82 2.32 -17.98 -6.24
C GLU A 82 1.41 -18.41 -7.39
N LYS A 83 0.62 -19.46 -7.16
CA LYS A 83 -0.35 -19.91 -8.16
C LYS A 83 -1.41 -18.83 -8.36
N ASN A 84 -1.61 -18.41 -9.61
CA ASN A 84 -2.60 -17.41 -9.99
C ASN A 84 -2.39 -16.09 -9.22
N GLY A 85 -1.15 -15.79 -8.84
CA GLY A 85 -0.86 -14.71 -7.90
C GLY A 85 -1.34 -13.36 -8.38
N LEU A 86 -1.23 -13.10 -9.69
CA LEU A 86 -1.70 -11.84 -10.26
C LEU A 86 -3.22 -11.79 -10.34
N GLN A 87 -3.87 -12.88 -10.77
CA GLN A 87 -5.34 -12.97 -10.83
C GLN A 87 -5.96 -12.74 -9.45
N ARG A 88 -5.43 -13.39 -8.41
CA ARG A 88 -5.87 -13.27 -7.02
C ARG A 88 -5.81 -11.83 -6.51
N ILE A 89 -4.74 -11.11 -6.81
CA ILE A 89 -4.61 -9.68 -6.49
C ILE A 89 -5.71 -8.87 -7.18
N PHE A 90 -6.04 -9.18 -8.43
CA PHE A 90 -7.07 -8.47 -9.17
C PHE A 90 -8.48 -8.74 -8.66
N GLU A 91 -8.78 -9.97 -8.28
CA GLU A 91 -10.08 -10.33 -7.70
C GLU A 91 -10.37 -9.48 -6.46
N VAL A 92 -9.37 -9.31 -5.58
CA VAL A 92 -9.47 -8.42 -4.42
C VAL A 92 -9.67 -6.96 -4.83
N ILE A 93 -8.94 -6.46 -5.83
CA ILE A 93 -9.03 -5.06 -6.25
C ILE A 93 -10.37 -4.74 -6.92
N GLU A 94 -10.87 -5.62 -7.78
CA GLU A 94 -12.18 -5.41 -8.41
C GLU A 94 -13.30 -5.51 -7.36
N TYR A 95 -13.21 -6.44 -6.41
CA TYR A 95 -14.14 -6.48 -5.26
C TYR A 95 -14.12 -5.15 -4.48
N GLN A 96 -12.94 -4.63 -4.15
CA GLN A 96 -12.82 -3.35 -3.45
C GLN A 96 -13.41 -2.18 -4.26
N LYS A 97 -13.18 -2.17 -5.58
CA LYS A 97 -13.71 -1.17 -6.50
C LYS A 97 -15.23 -1.22 -6.64
N GLU A 98 -15.84 -2.41 -6.64
CA GLU A 98 -17.30 -2.58 -6.56
C GLU A 98 -17.89 -1.96 -5.29
N ASN A 99 -17.12 -1.93 -4.21
CA ASN A 99 -17.45 -1.26 -2.95
C ASN A 99 -17.05 0.23 -2.91
N GLY A 100 -16.66 0.81 -4.06
CA GLY A 100 -16.29 2.23 -4.18
C GLY A 100 -14.90 2.56 -3.62
N VAL A 101 -14.05 1.55 -3.41
CA VAL A 101 -12.70 1.71 -2.87
C VAL A 101 -11.66 1.59 -3.99
N GLU A 102 -10.89 2.66 -4.19
CA GLU A 102 -9.87 2.71 -5.26
C GLU A 102 -8.51 2.19 -4.80
N TRP A 103 -7.90 1.33 -5.62
CA TRP A 103 -6.54 0.83 -5.41
C TRP A 103 -5.64 1.15 -6.59
N LYS A 104 -4.39 1.52 -6.28
CA LYS A 104 -3.34 1.78 -7.27
C LYS A 104 -2.25 0.72 -7.17
N ILE A 105 -2.01 -0.01 -8.26
CA ILE A 105 -0.91 -0.98 -8.35
C ILE A 105 0.32 -0.30 -8.96
N LEU A 106 1.43 -0.30 -8.22
CA LEU A 106 2.73 0.16 -8.69
C LEU A 106 3.68 -1.01 -8.91
N MET A 107 4.17 -1.15 -10.13
CA MET A 107 5.07 -2.23 -10.55
C MET A 107 6.51 -1.74 -10.71
N ASP A 108 7.45 -2.66 -10.56
CA ASP A 108 8.85 -2.45 -10.93
C ASP A 108 8.93 -2.06 -12.43
N PRO A 109 9.48 -0.88 -12.77
CA PRO A 109 9.60 -0.46 -14.16
C PRO A 109 10.44 -1.43 -15.00
N GLU A 110 11.38 -2.15 -14.41
CA GLU A 110 12.19 -3.16 -15.11
C GLU A 110 11.35 -4.34 -15.62
N ILE A 111 10.18 -4.62 -15.04
CA ILE A 111 9.25 -5.61 -15.60
C ILE A 111 8.81 -5.19 -17.01
N LYS A 112 8.59 -3.89 -17.23
CA LYS A 112 8.26 -3.34 -18.56
C LYS A 112 9.44 -3.33 -19.52
N TYR A 113 10.66 -3.08 -19.01
CA TYR A 113 11.84 -2.83 -19.86
C TYR A 113 12.72 -4.05 -20.10
N CYS A 114 12.73 -5.05 -19.22
CA CYS A 114 13.67 -6.18 -19.27
C CYS A 114 13.13 -7.41 -20.01
N ASN A 115 12.07 -7.29 -20.83
CA ASN A 115 11.45 -8.44 -21.51
C ASN A 115 11.10 -9.59 -20.54
N TYR A 116 10.83 -9.29 -19.25
CA TYR A 116 9.90 -10.16 -18.54
C TYR A 116 8.63 -10.03 -19.35
N ASN A 117 8.32 -11.08 -20.11
CA ASN A 117 7.13 -11.12 -20.91
C ASN A 117 6.01 -11.07 -19.86
N LEU A 118 5.50 -9.87 -19.55
CA LEU A 118 4.46 -9.68 -18.55
C LEU A 118 3.28 -10.54 -18.98
N SER A 119 3.02 -10.59 -20.29
CA SER A 119 2.17 -11.58 -20.95
C SER A 119 2.57 -13.03 -20.70
N ALA A 120 3.82 -13.44 -20.52
CA ALA A 120 4.16 -14.81 -20.08
C ALA A 120 3.96 -15.07 -18.59
N LEU A 121 4.10 -14.05 -17.74
CA LEU A 121 3.76 -14.13 -16.31
C LEU A 121 2.25 -14.22 -16.14
N ILE A 122 1.53 -13.35 -16.85
CA ILE A 122 0.08 -13.32 -16.99
C ILE A 122 -0.40 -14.63 -17.64
N ASP A 123 0.07 -15.02 -18.82
CA ASP A 123 -0.34 -16.24 -19.55
C ASP A 123 -0.14 -17.53 -18.74
N TYR A 124 0.87 -17.59 -17.86
CA TYR A 124 1.06 -18.74 -16.99
C TYR A 124 -0.07 -18.87 -15.96
N ASP A 125 -0.46 -17.76 -15.34
CA ASP A 125 -1.60 -17.68 -14.42
C ASP A 125 -2.94 -17.86 -15.19
N LEU A 126 -3.08 -17.25 -16.37
CA LEU A 126 -4.32 -17.21 -17.15
C LEU A 126 -4.64 -18.48 -17.95
N LYS A 127 -3.63 -19.25 -18.38
CA LYS A 127 -3.89 -20.57 -19.02
C LYS A 127 -4.64 -21.53 -18.10
N SER A 128 -4.70 -21.25 -16.80
CA SER A 128 -5.48 -22.02 -15.83
C SER A 128 -6.94 -21.57 -15.70
N ASN A 129 -7.31 -20.35 -16.13
CA ASN A 129 -8.64 -19.76 -15.94
C ASN A 129 -9.08 -18.90 -17.13
N ASN A 130 -10.16 -19.32 -17.82
CA ASN A 130 -10.70 -18.70 -19.04
C ASN A 130 -11.46 -17.36 -18.84
N SER A 131 -11.33 -16.68 -17.68
CA SER A 131 -12.22 -15.56 -17.32
C SER A 131 -11.53 -14.19 -17.16
N PHE A 132 -10.23 -14.08 -17.42
CA PHE A 132 -9.50 -12.85 -17.17
C PHE A 132 -9.47 -11.93 -18.39
N ASP A 133 -10.07 -10.74 -18.26
CA ASP A 133 -10.04 -9.70 -19.28
C ASP A 133 -8.84 -8.76 -19.04
N GLU A 134 -7.79 -8.91 -19.85
CA GLU A 134 -6.58 -8.09 -19.80
C GLU A 134 -6.84 -6.58 -20.03
N SER A 135 -7.98 -6.22 -20.63
CA SER A 135 -8.27 -4.85 -21.08
C SER A 135 -8.63 -3.87 -19.95
N GLY A 136 -8.90 -4.37 -18.73
CA GLY A 136 -9.25 -3.55 -17.57
C GLY A 136 -8.06 -3.07 -16.72
N ILE A 137 -6.85 -3.57 -16.98
CA ILE A 137 -5.76 -3.48 -16.01
C ILE A 137 -4.84 -2.30 -16.31
N ASN A 138 -5.00 -1.23 -15.52
CA ASN A 138 -4.13 -0.07 -15.61
C ASN A 138 -2.96 -0.19 -14.62
N PHE A 139 -1.92 -0.92 -15.01
CA PHE A 139 -0.68 -0.98 -14.22
C PHE A 139 0.04 0.37 -14.25
N HIS A 140 0.32 0.90 -13.07
CA HIS A 140 1.26 2.00 -12.92
C HIS A 140 2.67 1.45 -12.61
N TYR A 141 3.68 2.24 -12.91
CA TYR A 141 5.08 1.89 -12.66
C TYR A 141 5.71 2.94 -11.77
N PHE A 142 6.68 2.52 -10.96
CA PHE A 142 7.48 3.47 -10.19
C PHE A 142 8.21 4.45 -11.12
N ASP A 143 8.43 5.67 -10.62
CA ASP A 143 9.25 6.67 -11.30
C ASP A 143 10.65 6.10 -11.58
N LEU A 144 11.05 6.15 -12.86
CA LEU A 144 12.28 5.51 -13.33
C LEU A 144 13.53 6.15 -12.72
N PHE A 145 13.49 7.46 -12.46
CA PHE A 145 14.61 8.18 -11.88
C PHE A 145 14.81 7.79 -10.41
N LEU A 146 13.73 7.81 -9.62
CA LEU A 146 13.72 7.30 -8.25
C LEU A 146 14.17 5.85 -8.19
N TRP A 147 13.63 5.00 -9.07
CA TRP A 147 13.98 3.58 -9.14
C TRP A 147 15.48 3.36 -9.34
N ARG A 148 16.07 4.05 -10.32
CA ARG A 148 17.52 3.98 -10.59
C ARG A 148 18.36 4.48 -9.42
N LYS A 149 17.89 5.49 -8.69
CA LYS A 149 18.56 5.98 -7.48
C LYS A 149 18.55 4.92 -6.38
N LEU A 150 17.39 4.31 -6.11
CA LEU A 150 17.25 3.26 -5.11
C LEU A 150 18.05 2.00 -5.47
N LYS A 151 18.16 1.66 -6.75
CA LYS A 151 18.99 0.54 -7.26
C LYS A 151 20.47 0.71 -6.95
N LYS A 152 20.98 1.94 -6.91
CA LYS A 152 22.38 2.21 -6.52
C LYS A 152 22.61 2.13 -5.00
N GLN A 153 21.56 2.26 -4.20
CA GLN A 153 21.63 2.35 -2.74
C GLN A 153 21.27 1.04 -2.04
N ASN A 154 20.49 0.17 -2.69
CA ASN A 154 19.96 -1.05 -2.12
C ASN A 154 20.26 -2.24 -3.03
N ASP A 155 21.04 -3.19 -2.51
CA ASP A 155 21.35 -4.45 -3.20
C ASP A 155 20.16 -5.42 -3.19
N ASN A 156 19.25 -5.27 -2.23
CA ASN A 156 18.07 -6.12 -2.10
C ASN A 156 16.85 -5.57 -2.87
N ASN A 157 16.25 -6.40 -3.72
CA ASN A 157 15.08 -6.03 -4.53
C ASN A 157 13.86 -5.70 -3.66
N ILE A 158 13.58 -6.44 -2.59
CA ILE A 158 12.41 -6.15 -1.75
C ILE A 158 12.53 -4.81 -1.02
N SER A 159 13.73 -4.47 -0.53
CA SER A 159 14.00 -3.16 0.05
C SER A 159 13.82 -2.03 -0.95
N ARG A 160 14.20 -2.25 -2.22
CA ARG A 160 14.00 -1.28 -3.30
C ARG A 160 12.52 -1.01 -3.54
N ILE A 161 11.71 -2.06 -3.66
CA ILE A 161 10.25 -1.94 -3.84
C ILE A 161 9.63 -1.24 -2.64
N TYR A 162 10.00 -1.66 -1.42
CA TYR A 162 9.54 -1.05 -0.18
C TYR A 162 9.76 0.47 -0.17
N TYR A 163 10.99 0.93 -0.44
CA TYR A 163 11.28 2.36 -0.41
C TYR A 163 10.62 3.11 -1.57
N ALA A 164 10.57 2.52 -2.77
CA ALA A 164 9.89 3.12 -3.91
C ALA A 164 8.40 3.35 -3.59
N LEU A 165 7.75 2.35 -3.00
CA LEU A 165 6.37 2.40 -2.56
C LEU A 165 6.16 3.45 -1.46
N LEU A 166 7.02 3.48 -0.43
CA LEU A 166 6.97 4.49 0.62
C LEU A 166 7.07 5.91 0.06
N PHE A 167 8.01 6.16 -0.86
CA PHE A 167 8.16 7.46 -1.49
C PHE A 167 6.94 7.83 -2.34
N SER A 168 6.47 6.92 -3.19
CA SER A 168 5.26 7.15 -4.01
C SER A 168 4.04 7.44 -3.14
N TYR A 169 3.88 6.70 -2.05
CA TYR A 169 2.81 6.91 -1.08
C TYR A 169 2.88 8.29 -0.42
N SER A 170 4.05 8.68 0.10
CA SER A 170 4.22 10.01 0.68
C SER A 170 3.89 11.13 -0.30
N PHE A 171 4.32 11.01 -1.56
CA PHE A 171 4.00 12.02 -2.58
C PHE A 171 2.51 12.13 -2.89
N GLU A 172 1.81 11.00 -3.03
CA GLU A 172 0.36 10.98 -3.32
C GLU A 172 -0.44 11.59 -2.15
N VAL A 173 -0.02 11.24 -0.94
CA VAL A 173 -0.62 11.73 0.29
C VAL A 173 -0.38 13.25 0.49
N GLU A 174 0.80 13.75 0.15
CA GLU A 174 1.11 15.19 0.18
C GLU A 174 0.38 15.97 -0.93
N ALA A 175 0.24 15.38 -2.13
CA ALA A 175 -0.36 16.04 -3.27
C ALA A 175 -1.89 16.23 -3.12
N ASN A 176 -2.56 15.30 -2.43
CA ASN A 176 -4.01 15.38 -2.24
C ASN A 176 -4.43 14.81 -0.88
N ILE A 177 -4.41 15.67 0.14
CA ILE A 177 -4.81 15.34 1.52
C ILE A 177 -6.21 14.71 1.56
N ILE A 178 -7.15 15.26 0.79
CA ILE A 178 -8.58 14.89 0.77
C ILE A 178 -8.81 13.52 0.09
N LYS A 179 -7.90 13.09 -0.79
CA LYS A 179 -7.94 11.77 -1.44
C LYS A 179 -6.76 10.89 -1.05
N SER A 180 -6.24 11.10 0.16
CA SER A 180 -5.06 10.38 0.61
C SER A 180 -5.38 8.88 0.77
N PRO A 181 -4.62 8.00 0.09
CA PRO A 181 -4.85 6.56 0.16
C PRO A 181 -4.65 6.06 1.59
N ARG A 182 -5.57 5.23 2.08
CA ARG A 182 -5.52 4.71 3.46
C ARG A 182 -4.37 3.74 3.66
N HIS A 183 -4.23 2.78 2.77
CA HIS A 183 -3.26 1.69 2.89
C HIS A 183 -2.06 1.87 1.95
N CYS A 184 -0.90 1.35 2.39
CA CYS A 184 0.34 1.31 1.64
C CYS A 184 0.94 -0.08 1.80
N ILE A 185 0.79 -0.94 0.79
CA ILE A 185 0.97 -2.39 0.93
C ILE A 185 2.04 -2.93 -0.01
N LEU A 186 2.96 -3.70 0.54
CA LEU A 186 3.87 -4.53 -0.24
C LEU A 186 3.48 -6.00 -0.06
N ILE A 187 3.01 -6.62 -1.14
CA ILE A 187 2.76 -8.05 -1.19
C ILE A 187 4.07 -8.77 -1.50
N ALA A 188 4.59 -9.48 -0.50
CA ALA A 188 5.85 -10.20 -0.55
C ALA A 188 5.65 -11.70 -0.39
N HIS A 189 6.49 -12.49 -1.06
CA HIS A 189 6.43 -13.94 -0.90
C HIS A 189 6.94 -14.34 0.49
N ASN A 190 6.40 -15.41 1.08
CA ASN A 190 6.75 -15.87 2.43
C ASN A 190 8.26 -15.99 2.70
N LYS A 191 9.01 -16.49 1.71
CA LYS A 191 10.48 -16.62 1.76
C LYS A 191 11.22 -15.27 1.76
N GLU A 192 10.58 -14.18 1.38
CA GLU A 192 11.17 -12.84 1.33
C GLU A 192 10.91 -12.03 2.60
N MET A 193 9.89 -12.42 3.39
CA MET A 193 9.49 -11.77 4.65
C MET A 193 10.66 -11.48 5.62
N PRO A 194 11.65 -12.38 5.81
CA PRO A 194 12.79 -12.12 6.70
C PRO A 194 13.69 -10.96 6.24
N PHE A 195 13.65 -10.60 4.95
CA PHE A 195 14.48 -9.57 4.34
C PHE A 195 13.76 -8.22 4.21
N CYS A 196 12.50 -8.15 4.62
CA CYS A 196 11.70 -6.93 4.57
C CYS A 196 12.27 -5.86 5.50
N PRO A 197 12.29 -4.58 5.07
CA PRO A 197 12.59 -3.47 5.96
C PRO A 197 11.64 -3.46 7.17
N LYS A 198 12.19 -3.27 8.38
CA LYS A 198 11.42 -3.17 9.63
C LYS A 198 11.03 -1.73 9.98
N ILE A 199 11.02 -0.87 8.99
CA ILE A 199 10.67 0.54 9.16
C ILE A 199 9.14 0.63 9.09
N PRO A 200 8.48 1.46 9.90
CA PRO A 200 7.05 1.69 9.74
C PRO A 200 6.73 2.49 8.47
N GLY A 201 5.50 2.34 7.95
CA GLY A 201 4.98 3.18 6.87
C GLY A 201 4.51 2.40 5.64
N VAL A 202 5.05 1.21 5.41
CA VAL A 202 4.52 0.24 4.45
C VAL A 202 4.19 -1.04 5.19
N GLU A 203 2.98 -1.52 4.98
CA GLU A 203 2.54 -2.81 5.45
C GLU A 203 3.06 -3.90 4.51
N VAL A 204 3.90 -4.81 5.02
CA VAL A 204 4.42 -5.92 4.24
C VAL A 204 3.71 -7.20 4.65
N ILE A 205 2.98 -7.78 3.71
CA ILE A 205 2.11 -8.95 3.94
C ILE A 205 2.27 -9.97 2.82
N THR A 206 1.79 -11.19 3.09
CA THR A 206 1.68 -12.25 2.08
C THR A 206 0.47 -12.02 1.19
N LEU A 207 0.38 -12.74 0.08
CA LEU A 207 -0.81 -12.72 -0.77
C LEU A 207 -2.04 -13.25 -0.01
N GLU A 208 -1.90 -14.34 0.73
CA GLU A 208 -2.97 -14.92 1.56
C GLU A 208 -3.51 -13.90 2.57
N ASN A 209 -2.62 -13.22 3.31
CA ASN A 209 -3.06 -12.22 4.28
C ASN A 209 -3.72 -11.00 3.61
N PHE A 210 -3.29 -10.65 2.39
CA PHE A 210 -3.93 -9.57 1.63
C PHE A 210 -5.36 -9.93 1.26
N GLU A 211 -5.60 -11.16 0.81
CA GLU A 211 -6.94 -11.67 0.52
C GLU A 211 -7.80 -11.76 1.78
N GLU A 212 -7.27 -12.30 2.88
CA GLU A 212 -8.01 -12.38 4.15
C GLU A 212 -8.41 -10.99 4.68
N THR A 213 -7.59 -9.98 4.43
CA THR A 213 -7.81 -8.63 5.00
C THR A 213 -8.68 -7.75 4.09
N PHE A 214 -8.54 -7.87 2.77
CA PHE A 214 -9.17 -6.96 1.81
C PHE A 214 -10.07 -7.67 0.78
N GLY A 215 -10.04 -8.99 0.72
CA GLY A 215 -10.86 -9.80 -0.17
C GLY A 215 -12.28 -9.99 0.36
N PHE A 216 -13.03 -10.82 -0.36
CA PHE A 216 -14.37 -11.23 0.03
C PHE A 216 -14.30 -12.37 1.07
N ASP A 217 -15.21 -12.34 2.03
CA ASP A 217 -15.34 -13.41 3.03
C ASP A 217 -16.12 -14.59 2.42
N ASP A 218 -15.41 -15.63 1.98
CA ASP A 218 -16.00 -16.85 1.42
C ASP A 218 -16.88 -17.63 2.43
N THR A 219 -16.92 -17.21 3.70
CA THR A 219 -17.70 -17.90 4.73
C THR A 219 -19.17 -17.48 4.82
N MET A 220 -19.61 -16.50 4.03
CA MET A 220 -21.04 -16.20 3.87
C MET A 220 -21.67 -17.06 2.77
N GLU A 221 -21.81 -18.36 3.07
CA GLU A 221 -22.81 -19.18 2.38
C GLU A 221 -24.20 -18.57 2.62
N TRP A 222 -24.91 -18.30 1.52
CA TRP A 222 -26.25 -17.75 1.49
C TRP A 222 -27.23 -18.63 2.29
N GLU A 223 -27.77 -18.11 3.40
CA GLU A 223 -29.00 -18.63 4.02
C GLU A 223 -30.25 -18.29 3.19
#